data_AF-A0A936VCH7-F1
#
_entry.id   AF-A0A936VCH7-F1
#
_cell.length_a   1.000
_cell.length_b   1.000
_cell.length_c   1.000
_cell.angle_alpha   90.00
_cell.angle_beta   90.00
_cell.angle_gamma   90.00
#
_symmetry.space_group_name_H-M   'P 1'
#
loop_
_entity.id
_entity.type
_entity.pdbx_description
1 polymer ?
#
loop_
_entity_poly.entity_id
_entity_poly.type
_entity_poly.pdbx_seq_one_letter_code
_entity_poly.pdbx_strand_id
1 'polypeptide(L)' 'MAQTRGQSAVETAVGTAVGLLVSVAANMAVLPLFGFSPNLEEAGQIGVVFTLVSIARSYMMRRLFNWLEVRG' A
#
# COMPACT_ATOMS: atom_id res chain seq x y z
N MET A 1 23.48 12.07 -2.53
CA MET A 1 23.73 10.74 -3.13
C MET A 1 22.59 10.45 -4.09
N ALA A 2 22.87 10.31 -5.39
CA ALA A 2 21.82 10.06 -6.38
C ALA A 2 21.54 8.56 -6.45
N GLN A 3 20.39 8.13 -5.91
CA GLN A 3 19.89 6.77 -6.06
C GLN A 3 19.69 6.48 -7.54
N THR A 4 20.27 5.39 -8.05
CA THR A 4 20.12 5.02 -9.45
C THR A 4 18.67 4.64 -9.74
N ARG A 5 18.19 4.89 -10.97
CA ARG A 5 16.80 4.58 -11.37
C ARG A 5 16.41 3.12 -11.09
N GLY A 6 17.35 2.19 -11.22
CA GLY A 6 17.17 0.78 -10.86
C GLY A 6 16.98 0.54 -9.36
N GLN A 7 17.77 1.19 -8.50
CA GLN A 7 17.60 1.09 -7.04
C GLN A 7 16.25 1.63 -6.58
N SER A 8 15.79 2.76 -7.16
CA SER A 8 14.49 3.34 -6.79
C SER A 8 13.31 2.44 -7.20
N ALA A 9 13.42 1.76 -8.36
CA ALA A 9 12.42 0.80 -8.81
C ALA A 9 12.35 -0.43 -7.87
N VAL A 10 13.50 -0.98 -7.49
CA VAL A 10 13.57 -2.13 -6.57
C VAL A 10 13.03 -1.76 -5.18
N GLU A 11 13.42 -0.59 -4.65
CA GLU A 11 12.94 -0.12 -3.36
C GLU A 11 11.42 0.08 -3.33
N THR A 12 10.85 0.65 -4.41
CA THR A 12 9.40 0.81 -4.55
C THR A 12 8.69 -0.54 -4.67
N ALA A 13 9.26 -1.49 -5.41
CA ALA A 13 8.69 -2.83 -5.56
C ALA A 13 8.72 -3.62 -4.24
N VAL A 14 9.84 -3.58 -3.52
CA VAL A 14 9.99 -4.22 -2.21
C VAL A 14 9.04 -3.59 -1.19
N GLY A 15 8.96 -2.27 -1.13
CA GLY A 15 8.03 -1.56 -0.24
C GLY A 15 6.57 -1.91 -0.54
N THR A 16 6.21 -2.04 -1.81
CA THR A 16 4.85 -2.46 -2.23
C THR A 16 4.57 -3.90 -1.82
N ALA A 17 5.52 -4.82 -2.03
CA ALA A 17 5.39 -6.22 -1.66
C ALA A 17 5.24 -6.40 -0.13
N VAL A 18 6.05 -5.68 0.66
CA VAL A 18 5.96 -5.70 2.12
C VAL A 18 4.61 -5.12 2.58
N GLY A 19 4.15 -4.02 1.98
CA GLY A 19 2.82 -3.46 2.28
C GLY A 19 1.68 -4.44 1.98
N LEU A 20 1.78 -5.19 0.88
CA LEU A 20 0.84 -6.24 0.50
C LEU A 20 0.83 -7.37 1.53
N LEU A 21 1.99 -7.87 1.93
CA LEU A 21 2.14 -8.92 2.94
C LEU A 21 1.56 -8.51 4.30
N VAL A 22 1.88 -7.30 4.77
CA VAL A 22 1.35 -6.75 6.02
C VAL A 22 -0.17 -6.62 5.94
N SER A 23 -0.71 -6.18 4.80
CA SER A 23 -2.16 -6.04 4.60
C SER A 23 -2.87 -7.40 4.63
N VAL A 24 -2.31 -8.43 3.99
CA VAL A 24 -2.88 -9.79 4.02
C VAL A 24 -2.85 -10.35 5.43
N ALA A 25 -1.72 -10.22 6.14
CA ALA A 25 -1.60 -10.68 7.53
C ALA A 25 -2.58 -9.95 8.47
N ALA A 26 -2.74 -8.64 8.32
CA ALA A 26 -3.71 -7.87 9.08
C ALA A 26 -5.15 -8.31 8.78
N ASN A 27 -5.51 -8.52 7.51
CA ASN A 27 -6.85 -9.02 7.16
C ASN A 27 -7.13 -10.40 7.76
N MET A 28 -6.17 -11.32 7.69
CA MET A 28 -6.33 -12.65 8.31
C MET A 28 -6.42 -12.61 9.84
N ALA A 29 -5.80 -11.65 10.51
CA ALA A 29 -5.86 -11.52 11.97
C ALA A 29 -7.08 -10.73 12.46
N VAL A 30 -7.47 -9.69 11.72
CA VAL A 30 -8.46 -8.70 12.17
C VAL A 30 -9.87 -9.05 11.68
N LEU A 31 -10.06 -9.46 10.42
CA LEU A 31 -11.40 -9.81 9.90
C LEU A 31 -12.12 -10.92 10.69
N PRO A 32 -11.47 -11.99 11.16
CA PRO A 32 -12.14 -13.00 11.98
C PRO A 32 -12.61 -12.47 13.34
N LEU A 33 -11.99 -11.41 13.88
CA LEU A 33 -12.47 -10.74 15.09
C LEU A 33 -13.81 -10.02 14.87
N PHE A 34 -14.15 -9.72 13.61
CA PHE A 34 -15.44 -9.15 13.22
C PHE A 34 -16.42 -10.20 12.69
N GLY A 35 -16.11 -11.50 12.82
CA GLY A 35 -16.97 -12.59 12.37
C GLY A 35 -16.84 -12.93 10.88
N PHE A 36 -15.87 -12.36 10.17
CA PHE A 36 -15.57 -12.69 8.77
C PHE A 36 -14.38 -13.66 8.72
N SER A 37 -14.60 -14.87 8.22
CA SER A 37 -13.54 -15.86 7.99
C SER A 37 -13.19 -15.91 6.49
N PRO A 38 -12.35 -14.99 5.99
CA PRO A 38 -11.98 -14.97 4.57
C PRO A 38 -11.10 -16.18 4.22
N ASN A 39 -11.39 -16.83 3.10
CA ASN A 39 -10.47 -17.78 2.48
C ASN A 39 -9.19 -17.07 1.98
N LEU A 40 -8.12 -17.83 1.71
CA LEU A 40 -6.82 -17.27 1.30
C LEU A 40 -6.92 -16.39 0.03
N GLU A 41 -7.81 -16.75 -0.90
CA GLU A 41 -8.09 -15.96 -2.09
C GLU A 41 -8.77 -14.63 -1.77
N GLU A 42 -9.76 -14.62 -0.87
CA GLU A 42 -10.45 -13.41 -0.42
C GLU A 42 -9.50 -12.47 0.33
N ALA A 43 -8.70 -13.02 1.24
CA ALA A 43 -7.68 -12.25 1.97
C ALA A 43 -6.63 -11.65 1.00
N GLY A 44 -6.25 -12.41 -0.04
CA GLY A 44 -5.36 -11.94 -1.10
C GLY A 44 -5.96 -10.78 -1.91
N GLN A 45 -7.21 -10.90 -2.36
CA GLN A 45 -7.92 -9.85 -3.09
C GLN A 45 -8.06 -8.57 -2.25
N ILE A 46 -8.45 -8.70 -0.98
CA ILE A 46 -8.55 -7.56 -0.06
C ILE A 46 -7.19 -6.88 0.13
N GLY A 47 -6.12 -7.67 0.28
CA GLY A 47 -4.75 -7.15 0.39
C GLY A 47 -4.30 -6.37 -0.84
N VAL A 48 -4.67 -6.82 -2.05
CA VAL A 48 -4.40 -6.10 -3.31
C VAL A 48 -5.17 -4.79 -3.36
N VAL A 49 -6.48 -4.80 -3.03
CA VAL A 49 -7.31 -3.59 -3.02
C VAL A 49 -6.76 -2.56 -2.02
N PHE A 50 -6.43 -2.99 -0.80
CA PHE A 50 -5.85 -2.11 0.22
C PHE A 50 -4.50 -1.52 -0.19
N THR A 51 -3.70 -2.29 -0.93
CA THR A 51 -2.44 -1.81 -1.48
C THR A 51 -2.67 -0.74 -2.53
N LEU A 52 -3.59 -0.96 -3.46
CA LEU A 52 -3.97 0.05 -4.46
C LEU A 52 -4.50 1.33 -3.80
N VAL A 53 -5.37 1.20 -2.78
CA VAL A 53 -5.91 2.33 -2.01
C VAL A 53 -4.78 3.08 -1.28
N SER A 54 -3.83 2.36 -0.67
CA SER A 54 -2.70 2.97 0.05
C SER A 54 -1.77 3.74 -0.88
N ILE A 55 -1.51 3.21 -2.08
CA ILE A 55 -0.77 3.89 -3.14
C ILE A 55 -1.53 5.14 -3.59
N ALA A 56 -2.83 5.02 -3.87
CA ALA A 56 -3.67 6.12 -4.31
C ALA A 56 -3.71 7.26 -3.26
N ARG A 57 -3.90 6.92 -1.98
CA ARG A 57 -3.87 7.88 -0.86
C ARG A 57 -2.53 8.61 -0.81
N SER A 58 -1.42 7.86 -0.86
CA SER A 58 -0.07 8.44 -0.81
C SER A 58 0.24 9.31 -2.02
N TYR A 59 -0.28 8.98 -3.21
CA TYR A 59 -0.18 9.81 -4.39
C TYR A 59 -1.01 11.10 -4.27
N MET A 60 -2.27 11.00 -3.83
CA MET A 60 -3.13 12.16 -3.59
C MET A 60 -2.51 13.13 -2.59
N MET A 61 -1.98 12.63 -1.46
CA MET A 61 -1.33 13.49 -0.46
C MET A 61 -0.11 14.20 -1.04
N ARG A 62 0.78 13.48 -1.73
CA ARG A 62 1.94 14.10 -2.42
C ARG A 62 1.50 15.19 -3.40
N ARG A 63 0.44 14.95 -4.17
CA ARG A 63 -0.09 15.92 -5.13
C ARG A 63 -0.73 17.13 -4.45
N LEU A 64 -1.43 16.91 -3.33
CA LEU A 64 -2.04 17.98 -2.53
C LEU A 64 -0.97 18.90 -1.91
N PHE A 65 0.05 18.32 -1.28
CA PHE A 65 1.17 19.08 -0.71
C PHE A 65 1.94 19.87 -1.77
N ASN A 66 2.23 19.26 -2.92
CA ASN A 66 2.88 19.96 -4.03
C ASN A 66 2.00 21.11 -4.56
N TRP A 67 0.67 20.94 -4.61
CA TRP A 67 -0.24 22.01 -5.02
C TRP A 67 -0.36 23.15 -3.99
N LEU A 68 -0.24 22.83 -2.70
CA LEU A 68 -0.19 23.82 -1.63
C LEU A 68 1.15 24.59 -1.64
N GLU A 69 2.27 23.91 -1.88
CA GLU A 69 3.60 24.53 -1.99
C GLU A 69 3.71 25.45 -3.22
N VAL A 70 3.13 25.08 -4.36
CA VAL A 70 3.06 25.93 -5.56
C VAL A 70 2.18 27.17 -5.37
N ARG A 71 1.34 27.21 -4.32
CA ARG A 71 0.42 28.32 -4.01
C ARG A 71 0.87 29.22 -2.85
N GLY A 72 1.92 28.85 -2.12
CA GLY A 72 2.53 29.66 -1.06
C GLY A 72 3.71 30.48 -1.56
#